data_AF-A0A076FMG5-F1
#
_entry.id   AF-A0A076FMG5-F1
#
_cell.length_a   1.000
_cell.length_b   1.000
_cell.length_c   1.000
_cell.angle_alpha   90.00
_cell.angle_beta   90.00
_cell.angle_gamma   90.00
#
_symmetry.space_group_name_H-M   'P 1'
#
loop_
_entity.id
_entity.type
_entity.pdbx_description
1 polymer ?
#
loop_
_entity_poly.entity_id
_entity_poly.type
_entity_poly.pdbx_seq_one_letter_code
_entity_poly.pdbx_strand_id
1 'polypeptide(L)'
;ITNYMKRVFTAIKAANKNCIVSVAPNPQRFSYEFFLADWQKWERMGLVEDLVIQVYRDDLNVFTSELEYPEVKAAKSHIPVSIGIITGLKRKFVPMTQINQQVQQVRDRNFAGVSFFFYESLWNMTKEAPQQRQTGFKNLFPTGTSYPNLLAGWKP
;
A
#
# COMPACT_ATOMS: atom_id res chain seq x y z
N ILE A 1 11.76 -17.13 6.64
CA ILE A 1 11.78 -15.86 5.84
C ILE A 1 12.41 -14.70 6.61
N THR A 2 12.10 -14.47 7.90
CA THR A 2 12.65 -13.33 8.68
C THR A 2 14.19 -13.20 8.65
N ASN A 3 14.94 -14.29 8.81
CA ASN A 3 16.42 -14.23 8.74
C ASN A 3 16.92 -13.79 7.35
N TYR A 4 16.20 -14.16 6.29
CA TYR A 4 16.50 -13.71 4.94
C TYR A 4 16.23 -12.20 4.81
N MET A 5 15.08 -11.71 5.28
CA MET A 5 14.80 -10.27 5.29
C MET A 5 15.85 -9.47 6.06
N LYS A 6 16.33 -9.98 7.20
CA LYS A 6 17.44 -9.34 7.94
C LYS A 6 18.70 -9.21 7.07
N ARG A 7 19.08 -10.27 6.36
CA ARG A 7 20.24 -10.25 5.45
C ARG A 7 20.06 -9.27 4.30
N VAL A 8 18.88 -9.22 3.69
CA VAL A 8 18.54 -8.28 2.61
C VAL A 8 18.63 -6.84 3.10
N PHE A 9 17.97 -6.53 4.22
CA PHE A 9 18.02 -5.19 4.82
C PHE A 9 19.47 -4.77 5.10
N THR A 10 20.25 -5.59 5.81
CA THR A 10 21.66 -5.29 6.10
C THR A 10 22.48 -5.05 4.84
N ALA A 11 22.29 -5.87 3.79
CA ALA A 11 22.99 -5.69 2.52
C ALA A 11 22.62 -4.37 1.83
N ILE A 12 21.33 -4.02 1.80
CA ILE A 12 20.85 -2.75 1.22
C ILE A 12 21.46 -1.56 1.97
N LYS A 13 21.38 -1.54 3.31
CA LYS A 13 21.91 -0.41 4.10
C LYS A 13 23.43 -0.33 4.08
N ALA A 14 24.13 -1.45 3.88
CA ALA A 14 25.58 -1.46 3.67
C ALA A 14 25.98 -0.85 2.33
N ALA A 15 25.22 -1.12 1.26
CA ALA A 15 25.46 -0.55 -0.07
C ALA A 15 25.05 0.92 -0.15
N ASN A 16 23.90 1.29 0.43
CA ASN A 16 23.42 2.66 0.49
C ASN A 16 22.53 2.87 1.73
N LYS A 17 23.06 3.59 2.72
CA LYS A 17 22.35 3.89 3.99
C LYS A 17 21.04 4.66 3.79
N ASN A 18 20.92 5.41 2.69
CA ASN A 18 19.74 6.23 2.40
C ASN A 18 18.71 5.49 1.52
N CYS A 19 19.01 4.26 1.07
CA CYS A 19 18.04 3.44 0.36
C CYS A 19 16.95 2.98 1.33
N ILE A 20 15.69 3.23 0.96
CA ILE A 20 14.50 2.86 1.72
C ILE A 20 14.16 1.40 1.42
N VAL A 21 13.98 0.59 2.48
CA VAL A 21 13.48 -0.77 2.35
C VAL A 21 11.96 -0.80 2.53
N SER A 22 11.24 -0.80 1.40
CA SER A 22 9.78 -0.95 1.36
C SER A 22 9.37 -2.38 1.03
N VAL A 23 8.26 -2.84 1.60
CA VAL A 23 7.61 -4.11 1.23
C VAL A 23 6.12 -3.91 0.96
N ALA A 24 5.57 -4.69 0.04
CA ALA A 24 4.15 -4.65 -0.32
C ALA A 24 3.43 -5.98 -0.02
N PRO A 25 3.12 -6.32 1.24
CA PRO A 25 2.55 -7.61 1.60
C PRO A 25 1.01 -7.63 1.52
N ASN A 26 0.43 -8.82 1.59
CA ASN A 26 -0.99 -9.00 1.94
C ASN A 26 -1.23 -8.59 3.43
N PRO A 27 -2.50 -8.49 3.89
CA PRO A 27 -2.79 -8.31 5.31
C PRO A 27 -2.04 -9.33 6.19
N GLN A 28 -1.62 -8.92 7.40
CA GLN A 28 -0.66 -9.68 8.25
C GLN A 28 -1.04 -11.14 8.41
N ARG A 29 -2.29 -11.41 8.79
CA ARG A 29 -2.77 -12.77 9.06
C ARG A 29 -2.60 -13.66 7.83
N PHE A 30 -3.00 -13.17 6.66
CA PHE A 30 -2.87 -13.89 5.40
C PHE A 30 -1.39 -14.05 4.98
N SER A 31 -0.60 -12.98 5.09
CA SER A 31 0.84 -13.02 4.79
C SER A 31 1.58 -14.04 5.64
N TYR A 32 1.25 -14.11 6.94
CA TYR A 32 1.86 -15.05 7.86
C TYR A 32 1.39 -16.48 7.59
N GLU A 33 0.09 -16.71 7.52
CA GLU A 33 -0.49 -18.04 7.40
C GLU A 33 -0.10 -18.74 6.09
N PHE A 34 -0.18 -18.03 4.96
CA PHE A 34 0.00 -18.64 3.63
C PHE A 34 1.42 -18.50 3.08
N PHE A 35 2.19 -17.54 3.57
CA PHE A 35 3.52 -17.26 3.02
C PHE A 35 4.62 -17.18 4.07
N LEU A 36 4.33 -17.35 5.36
CA LEU A 36 5.30 -17.19 6.46
C LEU A 36 5.99 -15.82 6.46
N ALA A 37 5.32 -14.81 5.87
CA ALA A 37 5.78 -13.44 5.75
C ALA A 37 5.22 -12.61 6.92
N ASP A 38 6.00 -12.55 8.01
CA ASP A 38 5.64 -11.84 9.24
C ASP A 38 6.07 -10.36 9.16
N TRP A 39 5.36 -9.56 8.36
CA TRP A 39 5.73 -8.15 8.16
C TRP A 39 5.58 -7.33 9.44
N GLN A 40 4.63 -7.68 10.31
CA GLN A 40 4.47 -7.02 11.61
C GLN A 40 5.71 -7.20 12.48
N LYS A 41 6.33 -8.40 12.48
CA LYS A 41 7.62 -8.61 13.15
C LYS A 41 8.76 -7.86 12.46
N TRP A 42 8.77 -7.79 11.13
CA TRP A 42 9.83 -7.09 10.40
C TRP A 42 9.81 -5.59 10.65
N GLU A 43 8.63 -4.97 10.68
CA GLU A 43 8.44 -3.56 11.06
C GLU A 43 8.97 -3.30 12.47
N ARG A 44 8.55 -4.07 13.49
CA ARG A 44 9.05 -3.93 14.87
C ARG A 44 10.56 -4.14 15.02
N MET A 45 11.17 -4.91 14.13
CA MET A 45 12.61 -5.13 14.10
C MET A 45 13.38 -4.01 13.37
N GLY A 46 12.69 -3.04 12.78
CA GLY A 46 13.28 -2.00 11.94
C GLY A 46 13.82 -2.52 10.60
N LEU A 47 13.28 -3.64 10.10
CA LEU A 47 13.69 -4.25 8.84
C LEU A 47 12.85 -3.78 7.64
N VAL A 48 11.82 -2.97 7.90
CA VAL A 48 10.93 -2.35 6.91
C VAL A 48 10.77 -0.89 7.31
N GLU A 49 11.01 0.01 6.37
CA GLU A 49 10.98 1.46 6.57
C GLU A 49 9.74 2.11 5.95
N ASP A 50 9.08 1.41 5.03
CA ASP A 50 7.85 1.81 4.34
C ASP A 50 7.00 0.57 4.03
N LEU A 51 5.69 0.67 4.18
CA LEU A 51 4.79 -0.47 4.03
C LEU A 51 3.65 -0.16 3.05
N VAL A 52 3.42 -1.05 2.07
CA VAL A 52 2.29 -0.94 1.12
C VAL A 52 1.38 -2.16 1.21
N ILE A 53 0.37 -2.13 2.09
CA ILE A 53 -0.49 -3.30 2.33
C ILE A 53 -1.46 -3.49 1.18
N GLN A 54 -1.44 -4.66 0.53
CA GLN A 54 -2.29 -5.03 -0.60
C GLN A 54 -3.70 -5.42 -0.12
N VAL A 55 -4.61 -4.45 -0.05
CA VAL A 55 -6.00 -4.66 0.39
C VAL A 55 -6.90 -4.80 -0.84
N TYR A 56 -6.83 -5.95 -1.50
CA TYR A 56 -7.60 -6.23 -2.72
C TYR A 56 -8.95 -6.85 -2.35
N ARG A 57 -9.92 -5.99 -2.02
CA ARG A 57 -11.28 -6.37 -1.62
C ARG A 57 -12.30 -5.69 -2.52
N ASP A 58 -13.32 -6.44 -2.92
CA ASP A 58 -14.42 -5.91 -3.73
C ASP A 58 -15.48 -5.22 -2.85
N ASP A 59 -15.66 -5.70 -1.62
CA ASP A 59 -16.57 -5.12 -0.65
C ASP A 59 -15.90 -3.98 0.14
N LEU A 60 -16.54 -2.80 0.16
CA LEU A 60 -16.01 -1.60 0.81
C LEU A 60 -15.98 -1.71 2.33
N ASN A 61 -16.91 -2.41 2.95
CA ASN A 61 -16.93 -2.63 4.41
C ASN A 61 -15.79 -3.57 4.82
N VAL A 62 -15.57 -4.63 4.04
CA VAL A 62 -14.43 -5.53 4.26
C VAL A 62 -13.12 -4.78 4.06
N PHE A 63 -12.96 -4.05 2.95
CA PHE A 63 -11.80 -3.18 2.70
C PHE A 63 -11.52 -2.28 3.91
N THR A 64 -12.55 -1.59 4.38
CA THR A 64 -12.48 -0.66 5.51
C THR A 64 -12.08 -1.36 6.81
N SER A 65 -12.65 -2.54 7.09
CA SER A 65 -12.33 -3.29 8.31
C SER A 65 -10.87 -3.73 8.37
N GLU A 66 -10.25 -4.05 7.23
CA GLU A 66 -8.83 -4.45 7.20
C GLU A 66 -7.88 -3.29 7.51
N LEU A 67 -8.29 -2.05 7.17
CA LEU A 67 -7.53 -0.84 7.52
C LEU A 67 -7.50 -0.57 9.03
N GLU A 68 -8.45 -1.12 9.77
CA GLU A 68 -8.63 -0.88 11.20
C GLU A 68 -7.93 -1.92 12.09
N TYR A 69 -7.29 -2.93 11.52
CA TYR A 69 -6.64 -3.97 12.29
C TYR A 69 -5.52 -3.42 13.21
N PRO A 70 -5.34 -3.99 14.42
CA PRO A 70 -4.37 -3.49 15.38
C PRO A 70 -2.94 -3.42 14.83
N GLU A 71 -2.52 -4.42 14.05
CA GLU A 71 -1.20 -4.44 13.41
C GLU A 71 -1.00 -3.31 12.39
N VAL A 72 -2.05 -2.88 11.71
CA VAL A 72 -2.01 -1.77 10.74
C VAL A 72 -1.89 -0.45 11.50
N LYS A 73 -2.69 -0.26 12.55
CA LYS A 73 -2.61 0.92 13.41
C LYS A 73 -1.24 1.07 14.08
N ALA A 74 -0.69 -0.03 14.58
CA ALA A 74 0.63 -0.05 15.20
C ALA A 74 1.76 0.28 14.21
N ALA A 75 1.72 -0.25 12.98
CA ALA A 75 2.72 0.09 11.98
C ALA A 75 2.66 1.57 11.58
N LYS A 76 1.44 2.12 11.40
CA LYS A 76 1.23 3.54 11.04
C LYS A 76 1.80 4.52 12.05
N SER A 77 1.80 4.17 13.34
CA SER A 77 2.38 5.03 14.38
C SER A 77 3.91 5.10 14.31
N HIS A 78 4.59 4.21 13.57
CA HIS A 78 6.05 4.15 13.50
C HIS A 78 6.62 4.44 12.12
N ILE A 79 5.94 4.02 11.06
CA ILE A 79 6.40 4.16 9.66
C ILE A 79 5.25 4.60 8.75
N PRO A 80 5.55 5.18 7.57
CA PRO A 80 4.55 5.39 6.53
C PRO A 80 3.94 4.06 6.11
N VAL A 81 2.62 4.01 6.14
CA VAL A 81 1.84 2.90 5.59
C VAL A 81 0.93 3.43 4.50
N SER A 82 1.06 2.87 3.32
CA SER A 82 0.19 3.09 2.16
C SER A 82 -0.65 1.85 1.87
N ILE A 83 -1.74 2.02 1.14
CA ILE A 83 -2.65 0.92 0.78
C ILE A 83 -2.58 0.64 -0.72
N GLY A 84 -2.28 -0.61 -1.06
CA GLY A 84 -2.43 -1.16 -2.40
C GLY A 84 -3.90 -1.37 -2.73
N ILE A 85 -4.39 -0.70 -3.78
CA ILE A 85 -5.75 -0.81 -4.31
C ILE A 85 -5.68 -1.49 -5.68
N ILE A 86 -6.53 -2.49 -5.88
CA ILE A 86 -6.67 -3.14 -7.19
C ILE A 86 -7.55 -2.28 -8.10
N THR A 87 -7.08 -1.99 -9.32
CA THR A 87 -7.80 -1.17 -10.30
C THR A 87 -8.43 -1.98 -11.42
N GLY A 88 -8.18 -3.30 -11.41
CA GLY A 88 -8.72 -4.29 -12.33
C GLY A 88 -7.71 -5.39 -12.65
N LEU A 89 -8.21 -6.44 -13.28
CA LEU A 89 -7.45 -7.51 -13.92
C LEU A 89 -8.13 -7.88 -15.23
N LYS A 90 -7.47 -8.73 -16.03
CA LYS A 90 -8.08 -9.30 -17.23
C LYS A 90 -9.43 -9.95 -16.86
N ARG A 91 -10.51 -9.47 -17.48
CA ARG A 91 -11.91 -9.93 -17.27
C ARG A 91 -12.48 -9.66 -15.86
N LYS A 92 -11.77 -8.97 -14.98
CA LYS A 92 -12.26 -8.52 -13.67
C LYS A 92 -12.04 -7.02 -13.54
N PHE A 93 -13.05 -6.25 -13.91
CA PHE A 93 -12.93 -4.80 -13.99
C PHE A 93 -13.38 -4.14 -12.67
N VAL A 94 -12.62 -3.15 -12.20
CA VAL A 94 -12.97 -2.37 -11.01
C VAL A 94 -13.43 -0.98 -11.46
N PRO A 95 -14.70 -0.60 -11.22
CA PRO A 95 -15.21 0.71 -11.60
C PRO A 95 -14.46 1.85 -10.92
N MET A 96 -14.31 2.98 -11.60
CA MET A 96 -13.67 4.18 -11.03
C MET A 96 -14.37 4.64 -9.74
N THR A 97 -15.69 4.45 -9.63
CA THR A 97 -16.45 4.78 -8.41
C THR A 97 -15.96 4.00 -7.18
N GLN A 98 -15.70 2.70 -7.32
CA GLN A 98 -15.17 1.86 -6.25
C GLN A 98 -13.74 2.28 -5.88
N ILE A 99 -12.89 2.57 -6.88
CA ILE A 99 -11.52 3.09 -6.64
C ILE A 99 -11.59 4.39 -5.84
N ASN A 100 -12.47 5.32 -6.23
CA ASN A 100 -12.65 6.59 -5.52
C ASN A 100 -13.07 6.37 -4.06
N GLN A 101 -14.03 5.48 -3.82
CA GLN A 101 -14.49 5.16 -2.47
C GLN A 101 -13.37 4.56 -1.62
N GLN A 102 -12.58 3.62 -2.16
CA GLN A 102 -11.45 3.02 -1.45
C GLN A 102 -10.36 4.06 -1.14
N VAL A 103 -10.01 4.91 -2.12
CA VAL A 103 -9.05 6.00 -1.89
C VAL A 103 -9.56 6.96 -0.81
N GLN A 104 -10.86 7.26 -0.77
CA GLN A 104 -11.45 8.09 0.28
C GLN A 104 -11.30 7.43 1.66
N GLN A 105 -11.61 6.13 1.79
CA GLN A 105 -11.44 5.42 3.07
C GLN A 105 -9.99 5.40 3.56
N VAL A 106 -9.02 5.37 2.65
CA VAL A 106 -7.59 5.47 2.97
C VAL A 106 -7.23 6.87 3.46
N ARG A 107 -7.78 7.92 2.84
CA ARG A 107 -7.56 9.32 3.25
C ARG A 107 -8.18 9.65 4.59
N ASP A 108 -9.43 9.24 4.81
CA ASP A 108 -10.18 9.49 6.06
C ASP A 108 -9.47 8.91 7.29
N ARG A 109 -8.58 7.93 7.07
CA ARG A 109 -7.78 7.27 8.11
C ARG A 109 -6.35 7.79 8.18
N ASN A 110 -5.95 8.80 7.42
CA ASN A 110 -4.59 9.35 7.41
C ASN A 110 -3.51 8.28 7.13
N PHE A 111 -3.72 7.43 6.12
CA PHE A 111 -2.61 6.63 5.59
C PHE A 111 -1.67 7.53 4.76
N ALA A 112 -0.40 7.13 4.66
CA ALA A 112 0.62 7.91 3.96
C ALA A 112 0.37 8.02 2.45
N GLY A 113 -0.38 7.08 1.87
CA GLY A 113 -0.70 7.10 0.45
C GLY A 113 -1.46 5.86 -0.04
N VAL A 114 -1.58 5.77 -1.36
CA VAL A 114 -2.14 4.61 -2.08
C VAL A 114 -1.20 4.20 -3.21
N SER A 115 -1.24 2.91 -3.56
CA SER A 115 -0.60 2.37 -4.75
C SER A 115 -1.61 1.57 -5.56
N PHE A 116 -1.57 1.66 -6.88
CA PHE A 116 -2.56 1.02 -7.75
C PHE A 116 -1.98 -0.22 -8.43
N PHE A 117 -2.67 -1.35 -8.28
CA PHE A 117 -2.32 -2.60 -8.96
C PHE A 117 -3.40 -2.97 -10.01
N PHE A 118 -3.11 -3.10 -11.29
CA PHE A 118 -1.83 -2.85 -11.96
C PHE A 118 -1.97 -1.80 -13.05
N TYR A 119 -0.84 -1.41 -13.63
CA TYR A 119 -0.74 -0.25 -14.51
C TYR A 119 -1.72 -0.31 -15.70
N GLU A 120 -1.89 -1.48 -16.31
CA GLU A 120 -2.74 -1.67 -17.48
C GLU A 120 -4.22 -1.49 -17.17
N SER A 121 -4.66 -1.80 -15.95
CA SER A 121 -6.05 -1.58 -15.52
C SER A 121 -6.34 -0.13 -15.10
N LEU A 122 -5.35 0.77 -15.12
CA LEU A 122 -5.61 2.20 -14.90
C LEU A 122 -6.54 2.76 -15.97
N TRP A 123 -6.29 2.53 -17.26
CA TRP A 123 -7.19 3.00 -18.32
C TRP A 123 -7.19 2.17 -19.61
N ASN A 124 -6.40 1.08 -19.70
CA ASN A 124 -6.35 0.24 -20.90
C ASN A 124 -7.25 -0.99 -20.79
N MET A 125 -7.29 -1.63 -19.62
CA MET A 125 -8.01 -2.88 -19.37
C MET A 125 -9.21 -2.65 -18.45
N THR A 126 -10.18 -1.85 -18.92
CA THR A 126 -11.39 -1.50 -18.16
C THR A 126 -12.60 -1.36 -19.09
N LYS A 127 -13.81 -1.34 -18.50
CA LYS A 127 -15.06 -1.10 -19.23
C LYS A 127 -15.32 0.38 -19.52
N GLU A 128 -14.68 1.27 -18.76
CA GLU A 128 -14.81 2.71 -18.90
C GLU A 128 -13.88 3.23 -20.01
N ALA A 129 -14.27 4.31 -20.70
CA ALA A 129 -13.41 4.91 -21.71
C ALA A 129 -12.08 5.41 -21.10
N PRO A 130 -10.94 5.33 -21.82
CA PRO A 130 -9.66 5.78 -21.29
C PRO A 130 -9.68 7.23 -20.77
N GLN A 131 -10.36 8.14 -21.49
CA GLN A 131 -10.49 9.54 -21.08
C GLN A 131 -11.25 9.69 -19.76
N GLN A 132 -12.32 8.91 -19.55
CA GLN A 132 -13.08 8.92 -18.29
C GLN A 132 -12.20 8.49 -17.11
N ARG A 133 -11.41 7.43 -17.28
CA ARG A 133 -10.49 6.94 -16.25
C ARG A 133 -9.38 7.93 -15.94
N GLN A 134 -8.75 8.48 -16.97
CA GLN A 134 -7.69 9.49 -16.81
C GLN A 134 -8.21 10.72 -16.07
N THR A 135 -9.41 11.20 -16.41
CA THR A 135 -10.07 12.29 -15.66
C THR A 135 -10.36 11.89 -14.22
N GLY A 136 -10.86 10.66 -13.97
CA GLY A 136 -11.07 10.13 -12.63
C GLY A 136 -9.80 10.14 -11.77
N PHE A 137 -8.69 9.62 -12.29
CA PHE A 137 -7.40 9.64 -11.57
C PHE A 137 -6.84 11.05 -11.39
N LYS A 138 -6.98 11.95 -12.37
CA LYS A 138 -6.60 13.36 -12.20
C LYS A 138 -7.39 14.03 -11.07
N ASN A 139 -8.69 13.77 -10.99
CA ASN A 139 -9.54 14.30 -9.93
C ASN A 139 -9.20 13.71 -8.55
N LEU A 140 -8.69 12.47 -8.50
CA LEU A 140 -8.17 11.91 -7.26
C LEU A 140 -6.89 12.62 -6.80
N PHE A 141 -6.02 13.05 -7.69
CA PHE A 141 -4.73 13.65 -7.35
C PHE A 141 -4.56 15.04 -7.99
N PRO A 142 -5.40 16.03 -7.60
CA PRO A 142 -5.36 17.35 -8.20
C PRO A 142 -4.11 18.15 -7.80
N THR A 143 -3.43 17.74 -6.73
CA THR A 143 -2.24 18.39 -6.20
C THR A 143 -1.17 17.34 -5.94
N GLY A 144 0.04 17.58 -6.46
CA GLY A 144 1.20 16.76 -6.14
C GLY A 144 1.57 16.92 -4.66
N THR A 145 1.98 15.83 -4.04
CA THR A 145 2.50 15.82 -2.68
C THR A 145 3.89 15.19 -2.66
N SER A 146 4.73 15.64 -1.73
CA SER A 146 6.05 15.05 -1.52
C SER A 146 5.92 13.72 -0.78
N TYR A 147 6.76 12.76 -1.14
CA TYR A 147 6.88 11.52 -0.37
C TYR A 147 7.30 11.85 1.09
N PRO A 148 6.78 11.13 2.10
CA PRO A 148 7.20 11.31 3.48
C PRO A 148 8.72 11.23 3.63
N ASN A 149 9.36 12.29 4.11
CA ASN A 149 10.81 12.28 4.27
C ASN A 149 11.21 11.45 5.50
N LEU A 150 11.41 10.14 5.28
CA LEU A 150 11.83 9.19 6.30
C LEU A 150 13.14 9.55 6.98
N LEU A 151 14.06 10.19 6.26
CA LEU A 151 15.38 10.58 6.77
C LEU A 151 15.32 11.82 7.67
N ALA A 152 14.25 12.62 7.57
CA ALA A 152 14.02 13.79 8.43
C ALA A 152 13.16 13.47 9.67
N GLY A 153 12.82 12.19 9.88
CA GLY A 153 11.94 11.73 10.95
C GLY A 153 10.47 11.74 10.52
N TRP A 154 9.90 10.54 10.36
CA TRP A 154 8.47 10.36 10.14
C TRP A 154 7.68 10.79 11.37
N LYS A 155 6.61 11.56 11.15
CA LYS A 155 5.57 11.87 12.14
C LYS A 155 4.22 11.53 11.50
N PRO A 156 3.44 10.62 12.08
CA PRO A 156 2.14 10.22 11.55
C PRO A 156 1.12 11.36 11.51
#